data_AF-A0A392PVP9-F1
#
_entry.id   AF-A0A392PVP9-F1
#
_cell.length_a   1.000
_cell.length_b   1.000
_cell.length_c   1.000
_cell.angle_alpha   90.00
_cell.angle_beta   90.00
_cell.angle_gamma   90.00
#
_symmetry.space_group_name_H-M   'P 1'
#
loop_
_entity.id
_entity.type
_entity.pdbx_description
1 polymer ?
#
loop_
_entity_poly.entity_id
_entity_poly.type
_entity_poly.pdbx_seq_one_letter_code
_entity_poly.pdbx_strand_id
1 'polypeptide(L)' 'IDDDIQRHNQLIEMIKRTPSEISDIVSRNRKDFTEDFFVHLHTVAESYNDNPKAQTGETQCFQF' A
#
# COMPACT_ATOMS: atom_id res chain seq x y z
N ILE A 1 8.82 -16.63 -10.29
CA ILE A 1 8.31 -15.33 -9.82
C ILE A 1 6.81 -15.43 -9.97
N ASP A 2 6.07 -15.22 -8.90
CA ASP A 2 4.64 -15.46 -8.85
C ASP A 2 3.91 -14.45 -9.76
N ASP A 3 3.13 -14.95 -10.73
CA ASP A 3 2.43 -14.13 -11.72
C ASP A 3 1.37 -13.23 -11.07
N ASP A 4 0.79 -13.66 -9.94
CA ASP A 4 -0.22 -12.90 -9.20
C ASP A 4 0.42 -11.69 -8.49
N ILE A 5 1.60 -11.87 -7.90
CA ILE A 5 2.36 -10.78 -7.28
C ILE A 5 2.73 -9.72 -8.33
N GLN A 6 3.14 -10.14 -9.53
CA GLN A 6 3.51 -9.20 -10.59
C GLN A 6 2.29 -8.39 -11.08
N ARG A 7 1.14 -9.05 -11.23
CA ARG A 7 -0.12 -8.41 -11.63
C ARG A 7 -0.60 -7.39 -10.57
N HIS A 8 -0.51 -7.73 -9.29
CA HIS A 8 -0.89 -6.82 -8.21
C HIS A 8 0.01 -5.58 -8.17
N ASN A 9 1.32 -5.74 -8.32
CA ASN A 9 2.25 -4.61 -8.37
C ASN A 9 1.95 -3.65 -9.54
N GLN A 10 1.60 -4.18 -10.72
CA GLN A 10 1.21 -3.36 -11.86
C GLN A 10 -0.07 -2.56 -11.58
N LEU A 11 -1.06 -3.17 -10.92
CA LEU A 11 -2.29 -2.49 -10.54
C LEU A 11 -2.02 -1.33 -9.56
N ILE A 12 -1.17 -1.57 -8.57
CA ILE A 12 -0.74 -0.56 -7.59
C ILE A 12 -0.05 0.61 -8.29
N GLU A 13 0.86 0.34 -9.23
CA GLU A 13 1.54 1.37 -10.01
C GLU A 13 0.59 2.19 -10.88
N MET A 14 -0.42 1.57 -11.50
CA MET A 14 -1.43 2.31 -12.27
C MET A 14 -2.22 3.27 -11.37
N ILE A 15 -2.66 2.81 -10.20
CA ILE A 15 -3.40 3.64 -9.24
C ILE A 15 -2.52 4.81 -8.75
N LYS A 16 -1.23 4.58 -8.49
CA LYS A 16 -0.28 5.63 -8.10
C LYS A 16 -0.06 6.68 -9.19
N ARG A 17 -0.03 6.29 -10.47
CA ARG A 17 0.19 7.20 -11.60
C ARG A 17 -1.03 8.05 -11.92
N THR A 18 -2.23 7.48 -11.83
CA THR A 18 -3.50 8.18 -12.15
C THR A 18 -4.54 7.99 -11.05
N PRO A 19 -4.33 8.57 -9.85
CA PRO A 19 -5.26 8.42 -8.72
C PRO A 19 -6.66 9.00 -9.01
N SER A 20 -6.77 9.98 -9.92
CA SER A 20 -8.05 10.55 -10.37
C SER A 20 -8.89 9.58 -11.21
N GLU A 21 -8.28 8.56 -11.80
CA GLU A 21 -8.93 7.57 -12.67
C GLU A 21 -9.19 6.25 -11.93
N ILE A 22 -9.06 6.23 -10.61
CA ILE A 22 -9.19 5.00 -9.81
C ILE A 22 -10.52 4.29 -10.05
N SER A 23 -11.61 5.05 -10.24
CA SER A 23 -12.93 4.50 -10.57
C SER A 23 -12.92 3.73 -11.89
N ASP A 24 -12.23 4.23 -12.91
CA ASP A 24 -12.13 3.58 -14.21
C ASP A 24 -11.19 2.37 -14.16
N ILE A 25 -10.08 2.47 -13.41
CA ILE A 25 -9.14 1.37 -13.19
C ILE A 25 -9.85 0.19 -12.49
N VAL A 26 -10.63 0.47 -11.44
CA VAL A 26 -11.42 -0.53 -10.71
C VAL A 26 -12.47 -1.15 -11.63
N SER A 27 -13.18 -0.33 -12.41
CA SER A 27 -14.24 -0.79 -13.31
C SER A 27 -13.71 -1.74 -14.39
N ARG A 28 -12.52 -1.48 -14.93
CA ARG A 28 -11.90 -2.33 -15.98
C ARG A 28 -11.25 -3.59 -15.45
N ASN A 29 -10.82 -3.59 -14.19
CA ASN A 29 -10.08 -4.69 -13.57
C ASN A 29 -10.85 -5.33 -12.39
N ARG A 30 -12.19 -5.28 -12.39
CA ARG A 30 -13.03 -5.75 -11.27
C ARG A 30 -12.71 -7.16 -10.77
N LYS A 31 -12.24 -8.05 -11.66
CA LYS A 31 -11.82 -9.42 -11.33
C LYS A 31 -10.51 -9.51 -10.52
N ASP A 32 -9.74 -8.44 -10.49
CA ASP A 32 -8.41 -8.36 -9.87
C ASP A 32 -8.41 -7.62 -8.53
N PHE A 33 -9.53 -6.98 -8.20
CA PHE A 33 -9.78 -6.42 -6.87
C PHE A 33 -10.38 -7.52 -5.98
N THR A 34 -9.57 -8.55 -5.71
CA THR A 34 -9.87 -9.64 -4.79
C THR A 34 -9.36 -9.31 -3.38
N GLU A 35 -9.76 -10.10 -2.39
CA GLU A 35 -9.27 -9.96 -1.01
C GLU A 35 -7.73 -9.98 -0.95
N ASP A 36 -7.10 -10.90 -1.68
CA ASP A 36 -5.64 -11.05 -1.76
C ASP A 36 -4.94 -9.79 -2.29
N PHE A 37 -5.56 -9.08 -3.25
CA PHE A 37 -5.04 -7.80 -3.73
C PHE A 37 -5.03 -6.73 -2.64
N PHE A 38 -6.10 -6.64 -1.84
CA PHE A 38 -6.18 -5.68 -0.75
C PHE A 38 -5.22 -6.01 0.40
N VAL A 39 -5.01 -7.30 0.70
CA VAL A 39 -4.01 -7.76 1.65
C VAL A 39 -2.60 -7.35 1.18
N HIS A 40 -2.26 -7.63 -0.08
CA HIS A 40 -0.95 -7.24 -0.64
C HIS A 40 -0.77 -5.72 -0.66
N LEU A 41 -1.80 -4.97 -1.06
CA LEU A 41 -1.78 -3.51 -1.02
C LEU A 41 -1.55 -2.98 0.41
N HIS A 42 -2.19 -3.59 1.42
CA HIS A 42 -2.00 -3.23 2.82
C HIS A 42 -0.57 -3.47 3.29
N THR A 43 -0.01 -4.66 3.05
CA THR A 43 1.37 -5.00 3.40
C THR A 43 2.37 -4.05 2.72
N VAL A 44 2.16 -3.74 1.43
CA VAL A 44 2.99 -2.77 0.71
C VAL A 44 2.85 -1.36 1.30
N ALA A 45 1.64 -0.93 1.65
CA ALA A 45 1.40 0.38 2.26
C ALA A 45 2.01 0.49 3.66
N GLU A 46 1.91 -0.55 4.49
CA GLU A 46 2.54 -0.63 5.81
C GLU A 46 4.07 -0.52 5.70
N SER A 47 4.67 -1.23 4.73
CA SER A 47 6.10 -1.11 4.46
C SER A 47 6.52 0.29 4.00
N TYR A 48 5.60 1.05 3.38
CA TYR A 48 5.83 2.43 2.96
C TYR A 48 5.64 3.44 4.10
N ASN A 49 4.90 3.06 5.16
CA ASN A 49 4.68 3.86 6.37
C ASN A 49 5.78 3.67 7.43
N ASP A 50 6.80 2.86 7.13
CA ASP A 50 8.03 2.74 7.93
C ASP A 50 8.97 3.97 7.74
N ASN A 51 8.36 5.15 7.64
CA ASN A 51 9.01 6.45 7.81
C ASN A 51 8.77 6.89 9.28
N PRO A 52 9.82 7.00 10.11
CA PRO A 52 9.82 6.85 11.57
C PRO A 52 9.21 8.02 12.38
N LYS A 53 8.25 8.77 11.84
CA LYS A 53 7.69 9.96 12.53
C LYS A 53 6.69 9.64 13.64
N ALA A 54 6.46 8.36 13.94
CA ALA A 54 5.77 7.91 15.14
C ALA A 54 6.65 7.00 16.03
N GLN A 55 7.97 7.27 16.08
CA GLN A 55 8.80 6.93 17.23
C GLN A 55 8.91 8.15 18.15
N THR A 56 7.80 8.78 18.53
CA THR A 56 7.80 9.61 19.74
C THR A 56 7.79 8.66 20.94
N GLY A 57 8.94 8.03 21.17
CA GLY A 57 9.33 7.64 22.50
C GLY A 57 9.50 8.92 23.30
N GLU A 58 8.43 9.39 23.92
CA GLU A 58 8.55 10.23 25.11
C GLU A 58 9.11 9.35 26.23
N THR A 59 10.39 9.06 26.13
CA THR A 59 11.23 8.69 27.26
C THR A 59 12.24 9.79 27.40
N GLN A 60 11.83 10.87 28.04
CA GLN A 60 12.77 11.70 28.78
C GLN A 60 12.36 11.69 30.25
N CYS A 61 12.44 10.50 30.86
CA CYS A 61 12.82 10.43 32.26
C CYS A 61 14.31 10.74 32.38
N PHE A 62 14.66 11.47 33.43
CA PHE A 62 15.99 11.90 33.89
C PHE A 62 16.50 13.23 33.34
N GLN A 63 16.14 14.29 34.06
CA GLN A 63 17.16 15.18 34.63
C GLN A 63 16.81 15.44 36.10
N PHE A 64 17.73 15.04 36.98
CA PHE A 64 17.83 15.51 38.37
C PHE A 64 18.33 16.95 38.38
#